data_AF-A0A7Z9U7B5-F1
#
_entry.id   AF-A0A7Z9U7B5-F1
#
_cell.length_a   1.000
_cell.length_b   1.000
_cell.length_c   1.000
_cell.angle_alpha   90.00
_cell.angle_beta   90.00
_cell.angle_gamma   90.00
#
_symmetry.space_group_name_H-M   'P 1'
#
loop_
_entity.id
_entity.type
_entity.pdbx_description
1 polymer ?
#
loop_
_entity_poly.entity_id
_entity_poly.type
_entity_poly.pdbx_seq_one_letter_code
_entity_poly.pdbx_strand_id
1 'polypeptide(L)'
;MDKYINEKISQFIDDELGADEAIKVLEKVEYDGCFEGKLRRYHYIRKLIRTESPIAVDTDFVSQVNNRLQSEPELALPFWRHFESEQVLTVALVAVMALVLASW
;
A
#
# COMPACT_ATOMS: atom_id res chain seq x y z
N MET A 1 -16.88 18.08 16.46
CA MET A 1 -15.59 17.42 16.21
C MET A 1 -15.58 16.74 14.84
N ASP A 2 -16.66 16.08 14.47
CA ASP A 2 -16.83 15.28 13.23
C ASP A 2 -16.67 16.07 11.91
N LYS A 3 -16.96 17.37 11.91
CA LYS A 3 -16.83 18.20 10.71
C LYS A 3 -15.37 18.32 10.24
N TYR A 4 -14.44 18.48 11.19
CA TYR A 4 -13.02 18.66 10.89
C TYR A 4 -12.41 17.42 10.22
N ILE A 5 -12.75 16.24 10.71
CA ILE A 5 -12.24 14.98 10.13
C ILE A 5 -12.90 14.68 8.78
N ASN A 6 -14.18 15.01 8.57
CA ASN A 6 -14.82 14.85 7.26
C ASN A 6 -14.13 15.70 6.18
N GLU A 7 -13.77 16.94 6.51
CA GLU A 7 -13.01 17.83 5.63
C GLU A 7 -11.64 17.25 5.30
N LYS A 8 -10.92 16.75 6.32
CA LYS A 8 -9.62 16.11 6.13
C LYS A 8 -9.71 14.82 5.29
N ILE A 9 -10.77 14.03 5.41
CA ILE A 9 -11.02 12.87 4.52
C ILE A 9 -11.22 13.33 3.07
N SER A 10 -11.92 14.44 2.84
CA SER A 10 -12.08 15.00 1.48
C SER A 10 -10.73 15.42 0.91
N GLN A 11 -9.94 16.20 1.67
CA GLN A 11 -8.60 16.62 1.27
C GLN A 11 -7.68 15.43 1.00
N PHE A 12 -7.77 14.37 1.82
CA PHE A 12 -7.01 13.14 1.62
C PHE A 12 -7.33 12.46 0.28
N ILE A 13 -8.61 12.35 -0.07
CA ILE A 13 -9.05 11.73 -1.33
C ILE A 13 -8.56 12.52 -2.56
N ASP A 14 -8.41 13.84 -2.43
CA ASP A 14 -7.97 14.72 -3.50
C ASP A 14 -6.46 15.00 -3.48
N ASP A 15 -5.69 14.29 -2.65
CA ASP A 15 -4.23 14.40 -2.54
C ASP A 15 -3.74 15.79 -2.08
N GLU A 16 -4.54 16.46 -1.26
CA GLU A 16 -4.28 17.82 -0.75
C GLU A 16 -3.65 17.84 0.66
N LEU A 17 -3.35 16.67 1.23
CA LEU A 17 -2.73 16.56 2.55
C LEU A 17 -1.22 16.27 2.45
N GLY A 18 -0.45 16.91 3.34
CA GLY A 18 0.93 16.48 3.60
C GLY A 18 0.98 15.09 4.24
N ALA A 19 2.11 14.40 4.09
CA ALA A 19 2.28 13.02 4.56
C ALA A 19 1.87 12.80 6.04
N ASP A 20 2.32 13.67 6.94
CA ASP A 20 2.01 13.57 8.38
C ASP A 20 0.52 13.74 8.67
N GLU A 21 -0.18 14.58 7.90
CA GLU A 21 -1.61 14.79 8.06
C GLU A 21 -2.41 13.62 7.47
N ALA A 22 -1.97 13.10 6.33
CA ALA A 22 -2.56 11.93 5.69
C ALA A 22 -2.49 10.70 6.60
N ILE A 23 -1.34 10.44 7.26
CA ILE A 23 -1.19 9.35 8.23
C ILE A 23 -2.18 9.50 9.39
N LYS A 24 -2.30 10.71 9.97
CA LYS A 24 -3.25 10.97 11.08
C LYS A 24 -4.71 10.76 10.68
N VAL A 25 -5.06 11.01 9.41
CA VAL A 25 -6.39 10.72 8.89
C VAL A 25 -6.59 9.20 8.79
N LEU A 26 -5.62 8.48 8.25
CA LEU A 26 -5.69 7.02 8.11
C LEU A 26 -5.80 6.32 9.47
N GLU A 27 -5.00 6.71 10.47
CA GLU A 27 -5.11 6.18 11.84
C GLU A 27 -6.53 6.36 12.40
N LYS A 28 -7.13 7.54 12.21
CA LYS A 28 -8.50 7.80 12.67
C LYS A 28 -9.56 6.99 11.93
N VAL A 29 -9.36 6.76 10.63
CA VAL A 29 -10.24 5.92 9.80
C VAL A 29 -10.14 4.46 10.26
N GLU A 30 -8.94 3.99 10.61
CA GLU A 30 -8.71 2.62 11.08
C GLU A 30 -9.41 2.31 12.41
N TYR A 31 -9.34 3.23 13.38
CA TYR A 31 -9.92 3.00 14.71
C TYR A 31 -11.42 3.28 14.82
N ASP A 32 -12.03 3.95 13.84
CA ASP A 32 -13.46 4.32 13.87
C ASP A 32 -14.16 3.97 12.55
N GLY A 33 -14.93 2.88 12.57
CA GLY A 33 -15.70 2.40 11.42
C GLY A 33 -16.71 3.41 10.83
N CYS A 34 -17.10 4.45 11.59
CA CYS A 34 -17.90 5.55 11.05
C CYS A 34 -17.13 6.33 9.96
N PHE A 35 -15.83 6.58 10.17
CA PHE A 35 -14.97 7.30 9.23
C PHE A 35 -14.55 6.43 8.05
N GLU A 36 -14.31 5.13 8.26
CA GLU A 36 -14.10 4.18 7.16
C GLU A 36 -15.27 4.20 6.16
N GLY A 37 -16.51 4.14 6.68
CA GLY A 37 -17.70 4.25 5.84
C GLY A 37 -17.80 5.58 5.09
N LYS A 38 -17.34 6.69 5.67
CA LYS A 38 -17.30 8.00 4.99
C LYS A 38 -16.25 8.05 3.88
N LEU A 39 -15.03 7.61 4.17
CA LEU A 39 -13.94 7.51 3.20
C LEU A 39 -14.39 6.73 1.95
N ARG A 40 -15.00 5.56 2.16
CA ARG A 40 -15.50 4.70 1.09
C ARG A 40 -16.60 5.37 0.26
N ARG A 41 -17.56 6.03 0.91
CA ARG A 41 -18.64 6.77 0.22
C ARG A 41 -18.11 7.95 -0.58
N TYR A 42 -17.23 8.77 -0.01
CA TYR A 42 -16.67 9.94 -0.71
C TYR A 42 -15.85 9.52 -1.93
N HIS A 43 -15.05 8.45 -1.81
CA HIS A 43 -14.31 7.91 -2.94
C HIS A 43 -15.23 7.36 -4.04
N TYR A 44 -16.33 6.67 -3.68
CA TYR A 44 -17.34 6.22 -4.63
C TYR A 44 -18.01 7.39 -5.38
N ILE A 45 -18.44 8.42 -4.64
CA ILE A 45 -19.05 9.63 -5.22
C ILE A 45 -18.08 10.33 -6.16
N ARG A 46 -16.81 10.47 -5.79
CA ARG A 46 -15.77 11.08 -6.64
C ARG A 46 -15.65 10.36 -7.98
N LYS A 47 -15.59 9.02 -7.97
CA LYS A 47 -15.53 8.22 -9.20
C LYS A 47 -16.77 8.43 -10.07
N LEU A 48 -17.96 8.42 -9.45
CA LEU A 48 -19.22 8.64 -10.15
C LEU A 48 -19.28 10.03 -10.81
N ILE A 49 -18.83 11.08 -10.11
CA ILE A 49 -18.77 12.46 -10.64
C ILE A 49 -17.77 12.55 -11.82
N ARG A 50 -16.65 11.83 -11.75
CA ARG A 50 -15.63 11.81 -12.82
C ARG A 50 -16.01 10.94 -14.01
N THR A 51 -17.25 10.44 -14.05
CA THR A 51 -17.75 9.51 -15.10
C THR A 51 -16.90 8.23 -15.20
N GLU A 52 -16.15 7.91 -14.15
CA GLU A 52 -15.49 6.62 -13.99
C GLU A 52 -16.56 5.63 -13.52
N SER A 53 -16.55 4.40 -14.02
CA SER A 53 -17.47 3.36 -13.53
C SER A 53 -17.09 2.98 -12.10
N PRO A 54 -17.84 3.43 -11.08
CA PRO A 54 -17.47 3.16 -9.71
C PRO A 54 -17.80 1.70 -9.40
N ILE A 55 -16.81 0.94 -8.95
CA ILE A 55 -17.05 -0.42 -8.45
C ILE A 55 -17.49 -0.27 -6.99
N ALA A 56 -18.71 -0.69 -6.70
CA ALA A 56 -19.14 -0.89 -5.32
C ALA A 56 -18.35 -2.08 -4.76
N VAL A 57 -17.34 -1.79 -3.95
CA VAL A 57 -16.50 -2.84 -3.37
C VAL A 57 -17.29 -3.52 -2.25
N ASP A 58 -17.36 -4.84 -2.32
CA ASP A 58 -17.91 -5.67 -1.26
C ASP A 58 -17.07 -5.53 0.02
N THR A 59 -17.72 -5.29 1.15
CA THR A 59 -17.03 -5.09 2.44
C THR A 59 -16.36 -6.39 2.90
N ASP A 60 -16.94 -7.54 2.53
CA ASP A 60 -16.35 -8.84 2.82
C ASP A 60 -15.08 -9.07 2.00
N PHE A 61 -15.04 -8.57 0.75
CA PHE A 61 -13.85 -8.60 -0.08
C PHE A 61 -12.73 -7.72 0.50
N VAL A 62 -13.05 -6.48 0.92
CA VAL A 62 -12.06 -5.59 1.59
C VAL A 62 -11.50 -6.27 2.84
N SER A 63 -12.37 -6.87 3.65
CA SER A 63 -11.98 -7.55 4.89
C SER A 63 -11.08 -8.77 4.61
N GLN A 64 -11.38 -9.57 3.58
CA GLN A 64 -10.55 -10.69 3.16
C GLN A 64 -9.16 -10.23 2.69
N VAL A 65 -9.10 -9.16 1.90
CA VAL A 65 -7.82 -8.58 1.45
C VAL A 65 -7.02 -8.08 2.65
N ASN A 66 -7.63 -7.33 3.55
CA ASN A 66 -6.96 -6.82 4.76
C ASN A 66 -6.42 -7.96 5.63
N ASN A 67 -7.23 -8.98 5.90
CA ASN A 67 -6.80 -10.15 6.68
C ASN A 67 -5.62 -10.88 6.03
N ARG A 68 -5.60 -10.97 4.71
CA ARG A 68 -4.50 -11.59 3.98
C ARG A 68 -3.22 -10.74 4.08
N LEU A 69 -3.32 -9.43 3.89
CA LEU A 69 -2.18 -8.50 4.02
C LEU A 69 -1.59 -8.50 5.44
N GLN A 70 -2.42 -8.52 6.48
CA GLN A 70 -1.97 -8.58 7.87
C GLN A 70 -1.26 -9.91 8.20
N SER A 71 -1.56 -10.97 7.45
CA SER A 71 -0.89 -12.28 7.59
C SER A 71 0.43 -12.38 6.82
N GLU A 72 0.70 -11.44 5.91
CA GLU A 72 1.96 -11.40 5.20
C GLU A 72 3.07 -10.91 6.15
N PRO A 73 4.27 -11.52 6.11
CA PRO A 73 5.41 -10.97 6.83
C PRO A 73 5.63 -9.54 6.33
N GLU A 74 5.90 -8.59 7.23
CA GLU A 74 6.22 -7.21 6.86
C GLU A 74 7.20 -7.23 5.69
N LEU A 75 6.70 -6.86 4.50
CA LEU A 75 7.52 -6.84 3.31
C LEU A 75 8.61 -5.82 3.62
N ALA A 76 9.83 -6.30 3.87
CA ALA A 76 10.99 -5.44 3.91
C ALA A 76 11.03 -4.77 2.53
N LEU A 77 10.53 -3.54 2.45
CA LEU A 77 10.74 -2.67 1.32
C LEU A 77 12.20 -2.83 0.95
N PRO A 78 12.56 -3.00 -0.35
CA PRO A 78 13.95 -3.11 -0.72
C PRO A 78 14.60 -1.82 -0.24
N PHE A 79 15.28 -1.90 0.90
CA PHE A 79 16.20 -0.89 1.32
C PHE A 79 17.11 -0.76 0.12
N TRP A 80 17.15 0.43 -0.46
CA TRP A 80 18.22 0.81 -1.38
C TRP A 80 19.50 0.87 -0.56
N ARG A 81 19.95 -0.30 -0.08
CA ARG A 81 21.30 -0.54 0.38
C ARG A 81 22.13 -0.37 -0.86
N HIS A 82 22.94 0.69 -0.88
CA HIS A 82 24.16 0.70 -1.66
C HIS A 82 24.91 -0.59 -1.34
N PHE A 83 24.72 -1.61 -2.18
CA PHE A 83 25.57 -2.79 -2.18
C PHE A 83 26.85 -2.34 -2.86
N GLU A 84 27.85 -1.99 -2.05
CA GLU A 84 29.21 -1.88 -2.58
C GLU A 84 29.62 -3.23 -3.18
N SER A 85 30.01 -3.15 -4.45
CA SER A 85 29.85 -4.20 -5.44
C SER A 85 31.14 -4.99 -5.68
N GLU A 86 31.65 -5.70 -4.68
CA GLU A 86 32.84 -6.53 -4.91
C GLU A 86 32.62 -8.02 -4.61
N GLN A 87 31.77 -8.37 -3.65
CA GLN A 87 31.60 -9.78 -3.25
C GLN A 87 30.56 -10.54 -4.09
N VAL A 88 29.65 -9.85 -4.78
CA VAL A 88 28.60 -10.52 -5.59
C VAL A 88 29.16 -11.06 -6.91
N LEU A 89 30.19 -10.40 -7.47
CA LEU A 89 30.85 -10.80 -8.72
C LEU A 89 31.61 -12.12 -8.58
N THR A 90 32.25 -12.37 -7.43
CA THR A 90 33.03 -13.60 -7.20
C THR A 90 32.13 -14.83 -7.03
N VAL A 91 30.97 -14.69 -6.37
CA VAL A 91 30.01 -15.78 -6.18
C VAL A 91 29.38 -16.21 -7.51
N ALA A 92 29.01 -15.25 -8.37
CA ALA A 92 28.44 -15.56 -9.68
C ALA A 92 29.42 -16.32 -10.59
N LEU A 93 30.71 -15.99 -10.55
CA LEU A 93 31.74 -16.63 -11.37
C LEU A 93 32.00 -18.09 -10.96
N VAL A 94 31.96 -18.40 -9.67
CA VAL A 94 32.12 -19.78 -9.16
C VAL A 94 30.93 -20.66 -9.57
N ALA A 95 29.70 -20.14 -9.52
CA ALA A 95 28.51 -20.88 -9.90
C ALA A 95 28.51 -21.27 -11.40
N VAL A 96 28.98 -20.37 -12.28
CA VAL A 96 29.12 -20.66 -13.72
C VAL A 96 30.18 -21.73 -13.97
N MET A 97 31.34 -21.66 -13.29
CA MET A 97 32.38 -22.69 -13.43
C MET A 97 31.91 -24.07 -12.95
N ALA A 98 31.14 -24.13 -11.87
CA ALA A 98 30.58 -25.39 -11.36
C ALA A 98 29.59 -26.04 -12.35
N LEU A 99 28.76 -25.24 -13.04
CA LEU A 99 27.83 -25.72 -14.06
C LEU A 99 28.54 -26.23 -15.33
N VAL A 100 29.64 -25.60 -15.73
CA VAL A 100 30.44 -26.04 -16.89
C VAL A 100 31.20 -27.34 -16.58
N LEU A 101 31.66 -27.53 -15.34
CA LEU A 101 32.33 -28.77 -14.93
C LEU A 101 31.35 -29.93 -14.67
N ALA A 102 30.12 -29.64 -14.25
CA ALA A 102 29.08 -30.65 -14.03
C ALA A 102 28.40 -31.13 -15.34
N SER A 103 28.74 -30.55 -16.49
CA SER A 103 28.20 -30.91 -17.81
C SER A 103 29.17 -31.70 -18.70
N TRP A 104 30.19 -32.32 -18.10
CA TRP A 104 31.10 -33.29 -18.74
C TRP A 104 31.09 -34.65 -18.02
#